data_AF-F3SGR7-F1
#
_entry.id   AF-F3SGR7-F1
#
_cell.length_a   1.000
_cell.length_b   1.000
_cell.length_c   1.000
_cell.angle_alpha   90.00
_cell.angle_beta   90.00
_cell.angle_gamma   90.00
#
_symmetry.space_group_name_H-M   'P 1'
#
loop_
_entity.id
_entity.type
_entity.pdbx_description
1 polymer ?
#
loop_
_entity_poly.entity_id
_entity_poly.type
_entity_poly.pdbx_seq_one_letter_code
_entity_poly.pdbx_strand_id
1 'polypeptide(L)'
;NYNNYYENVIQLVSNEVMTAPAWNKCVKKELFDMGVSFPIGLLSEDCLYCANLLKRMKSYSVLDIECYMYRQNRDGSITNIVKEKNVIDILKSIKEGMADNTQYNNKLRQALNIYFAISYISILPYVNQYIDNFEIKELLYQYKYLLQYAKYIENRAFKLTGLVAKLFGIKFSIKLFPVLLKFYK
;
A
#
# COMPACT_ATOMS: atom_id res chain seq x y z
N ASN A 1 11.51 -24.75 11.47
CA ASN A 1 12.25 -24.41 10.24
C ASN A 1 12.08 -22.94 9.92
N TYR A 2 13.06 -22.11 10.28
CA TYR A 2 13.07 -20.69 9.93
C TYR A 2 13.43 -20.56 8.45
N ASN A 3 12.42 -20.64 7.58
CA ASN A 3 12.58 -20.39 6.16
C ASN A 3 13.14 -18.96 5.95
N ASN A 4 14.13 -18.83 5.07
CA ASN A 4 14.82 -17.58 4.76
C ASN A 4 13.79 -16.47 4.44
N TYR A 5 13.90 -15.33 5.12
CA TYR A 5 13.01 -14.18 4.96
C TYR A 5 12.72 -13.83 3.49
N TYR A 6 13.77 -13.82 2.66
CA TYR A 6 13.62 -13.46 1.25
C TYR A 6 12.84 -14.48 0.43
N GLU A 7 12.75 -15.74 0.88
CA GLU A 7 11.91 -16.76 0.24
C GLU A 7 10.42 -16.49 0.48
N ASN A 8 10.06 -15.97 1.65
CA ASN A 8 8.66 -15.80 2.04
C ASN A 8 8.16 -14.35 1.95
N VAL A 9 9.05 -13.38 1.72
CA VAL A 9 8.71 -11.95 1.71
C VAL A 9 7.62 -11.61 0.70
N ILE A 10 7.56 -12.32 -0.43
CA ILE A 10 6.50 -12.18 -1.43
C ILE A 10 5.17 -12.65 -0.85
N GLN A 11 5.14 -13.84 -0.24
CA GLN A 11 3.91 -14.38 0.38
C GLN A 11 3.41 -13.47 1.51
N LEU A 12 4.32 -12.89 2.29
CA LEU A 12 4.02 -11.96 3.38
C LEU A 12 3.20 -10.74 2.90
N VAL A 13 3.56 -10.15 1.76
CA VAL A 13 2.83 -9.00 1.19
C VAL A 13 1.63 -9.43 0.35
N SER A 14 1.73 -10.55 -0.38
CA SER A 14 0.64 -11.12 -1.18
C SER A 14 -0.59 -11.47 -0.34
N ASN A 15 -0.35 -12.00 0.86
CA ASN A 15 -1.38 -12.36 1.82
C ASN A 15 -1.83 -11.18 2.69
N GLU A 16 -1.34 -9.96 2.42
CA GLU A 16 -1.67 -8.75 3.19
C GLU A 16 -1.34 -8.85 4.69
N VAL A 17 -0.37 -9.68 5.07
CA VAL A 17 0.14 -9.75 6.45
C VAL A 17 1.02 -8.52 6.73
N MET A 18 1.91 -8.17 5.80
CA MET A 18 2.64 -6.90 5.83
C MET A 18 1.89 -5.83 5.02
N THR A 19 1.03 -5.08 5.71
CA THR A 19 0.22 -3.98 5.17
C THR A 19 0.59 -2.63 5.77
N ALA A 20 0.07 -1.54 5.18
CA ALA A 20 0.29 -0.16 5.62
C ALA A 20 0.01 0.07 7.12
N PRO A 21 -1.14 -0.37 7.69
CA PRO A 21 -1.48 -0.04 9.07
C PRO A 21 -0.43 -0.53 10.07
N ALA A 22 0.07 0.37 10.91
CA ALA A 22 1.15 0.05 11.85
C ALA A 22 0.70 -0.74 13.09
N TRP A 23 -0.61 -0.74 13.40
CA TRP A 23 -1.14 -1.27 14.67
C TRP A 23 -1.11 -2.80 14.81
N ASN A 24 -0.96 -3.56 13.72
CA ASN A 24 -0.98 -5.03 13.74
C ASN A 24 0.41 -5.67 13.85
N LYS A 25 1.44 -4.93 14.29
CA LYS A 25 2.84 -5.40 14.28
C LYS A 25 3.58 -5.05 15.56
N CYS A 26 4.40 -5.99 16.02
CA CYS A 26 5.42 -5.74 17.03
C CYS A 26 6.78 -5.67 16.35
N VAL A 27 7.48 -4.54 16.49
CA VAL A 27 8.72 -4.26 15.77
C VAL A 27 9.89 -4.21 16.75
N LYS A 28 10.97 -4.93 16.44
CA LYS A 28 12.17 -4.93 17.28
C LYS A 28 12.80 -3.53 17.32
N LYS A 29 13.19 -3.08 18.53
CA LYS A 29 13.78 -1.76 18.77
C LYS A 29 14.99 -1.48 17.86
N GLU A 30 15.84 -2.47 17.64
CA GLU A 30 17.03 -2.39 16.77
C GLU A 30 16.72 -1.87 15.36
N LEU A 31 15.52 -2.09 14.82
CA LEU A 31 15.12 -1.55 13.51
C LEU A 31 14.98 -0.03 13.53
N PHE A 32 14.51 0.54 14.64
CA PHE A 32 14.44 1.98 14.84
C PHE A 32 15.83 2.59 15.03
N ASP A 33 16.71 1.90 15.77
CA ASP A 33 18.11 2.32 15.94
C ASP A 33 18.88 2.35 14.61
N MET A 34 18.49 1.50 13.64
CA MET A 34 19.02 1.54 12.28
C MET A 34 18.41 2.65 11.42
N GLY A 35 17.40 3.38 11.89
CA GLY A 35 16.77 4.51 11.19
C GLY A 35 15.41 4.22 10.55
N VAL A 36 14.67 3.21 11.01
CA VAL A 36 13.22 3.15 10.73
C VAL A 36 12.53 4.21 11.58
N SER A 37 11.80 5.12 10.94
CA SER A 37 10.97 6.11 11.63
C SER A 37 9.70 6.40 10.81
N PHE A 38 8.69 6.95 11.47
CA PHE A 38 7.51 7.48 10.78
C PHE A 38 7.88 8.79 10.08
N PRO A 39 7.49 8.99 8.80
CA PRO A 39 7.71 10.26 8.13
C PRO A 39 6.84 11.36 8.74
N ILE A 40 7.39 12.55 8.90
CA ILE A 40 6.70 13.71 9.49
C ILE A 40 5.98 14.49 8.38
N GLY A 41 4.73 14.90 8.63
CA GLY A 41 3.95 15.77 7.73
C GLY A 41 3.19 15.05 6.60
N LEU A 42 3.23 13.71 6.61
CA LEU A 42 2.55 12.85 5.65
C LEU A 42 1.27 12.27 6.27
N LEU A 43 0.15 12.32 5.55
CA LEU A 43 -1.02 11.48 5.88
C LEU A 43 -0.77 10.06 5.40
N SER A 44 -1.25 9.08 6.17
CA SER A 44 -0.97 7.66 5.88
C SER A 44 0.54 7.39 5.88
N GLU A 45 1.23 7.99 6.84
CA GLU A 45 2.65 7.83 7.13
C GLU A 45 3.06 6.38 7.33
N ASP A 46 2.11 5.57 7.80
CA ASP A 46 2.20 4.14 8.00
C ASP A 46 2.55 3.39 6.70
N CYS A 47 2.07 3.87 5.54
CA CYS A 47 2.41 3.34 4.23
C CYS A 47 3.92 3.32 3.97
N LEU A 48 4.59 4.46 4.15
CA LEU A 48 6.02 4.58 3.92
C LEU A 48 6.83 3.95 5.08
N TYR A 49 6.37 4.11 6.32
CA TYR A 49 6.96 3.45 7.49
C TYR A 49 7.04 1.93 7.31
N CYS A 50 5.92 1.30 6.93
CA CYS A 50 5.88 -0.15 6.73
C CYS A 50 6.69 -0.59 5.51
N ALA A 51 6.77 0.20 4.44
CA ALA A 51 7.69 -0.09 3.34
C ALA A 51 9.17 -0.08 3.80
N ASN A 52 9.55 0.91 4.61
CA ASN A 52 10.90 1.00 5.19
C ASN A 52 11.18 -0.16 6.16
N LEU A 53 10.19 -0.59 6.93
CA LEU A 53 10.28 -1.78 7.76
C LEU A 53 10.50 -3.06 6.92
N LEU A 54 9.74 -3.23 5.83
CA LEU A 54 9.88 -4.36 4.90
C LEU A 54 11.29 -4.43 4.28
N LYS A 55 11.90 -3.28 3.99
CA LYS A 55 13.28 -3.21 3.44
C LYS A 55 14.34 -3.69 4.43
N ARG A 56 14.09 -3.55 5.74
CA ARG A 56 15.11 -3.70 6.79
C ARG A 56 14.95 -4.96 7.65
N MET A 57 13.75 -5.52 7.73
CA MET A 57 13.52 -6.74 8.48
C MET A 57 14.29 -7.92 7.86
N LYS A 58 14.79 -8.82 8.72
CA LYS A 58 15.50 -10.05 8.32
C LYS A 58 14.79 -11.33 8.74
N SER A 59 13.73 -11.20 9.54
CA SER A 59 12.90 -12.29 10.06
C SER A 59 11.56 -11.73 10.53
N TYR A 60 10.54 -12.57 10.57
CA TYR A 60 9.24 -12.26 11.14
C TYR A 60 8.60 -13.52 11.71
N SER A 61 7.54 -13.36 12.47
CA SER A 61 6.62 -14.42 12.86
C SER A 61 5.21 -13.86 12.83
N VAL A 62 4.25 -14.69 12.41
CA VAL A 62 2.84 -14.31 12.33
C VAL A 62 2.12 -14.98 13.47
N LEU A 63 1.41 -14.18 14.27
CA LEU A 63 0.55 -14.66 15.33
C LEU A 63 -0.90 -14.48 14.87
N ASP A 64 -1.54 -15.58 14.52
CA ASP A 64 -2.92 -15.59 14.01
C ASP A 64 -3.91 -15.77 15.17
N ILE A 65 -4.05 -14.71 15.97
CA ILE A 65 -5.03 -14.65 17.07
C ILE A 65 -5.73 -13.30 17.07
N GLU A 66 -6.96 -13.27 17.58
CA GLU A 66 -7.75 -12.05 17.73
C GLU A 66 -7.30 -11.23 18.95
N CYS A 67 -6.15 -10.57 18.86
CA CYS A 67 -5.58 -9.79 19.98
C CYS A 67 -5.90 -8.29 19.94
N TYR A 68 -6.47 -7.77 18.85
CA TYR A 68 -6.74 -6.35 18.67
C TYR A 68 -8.06 -6.10 17.94
N MET A 69 -8.90 -5.21 18.50
CA MET A 69 -10.16 -4.79 17.89
C MET A 69 -10.03 -3.37 17.32
N TYR A 70 -10.19 -3.24 16.01
CA TYR A 70 -10.14 -1.95 15.33
C TYR A 70 -11.51 -1.25 15.37
N ARG A 71 -11.56 -0.06 15.99
CA ARG A 71 -12.77 0.76 16.03
C ARG A 71 -12.98 1.50 14.71
N GLN A 72 -14.04 1.18 13.99
CA GLN A 72 -14.37 1.76 12.69
C GLN A 72 -15.50 2.81 12.79
N ASN A 73 -15.61 3.66 11.76
CA ASN A 73 -16.74 4.59 11.54
C ASN A 73 -17.08 5.51 12.71
N ARG A 74 -16.08 5.97 13.46
CA ARG A 74 -16.28 6.97 14.51
C ARG A 74 -16.59 8.33 13.88
N ASP A 75 -17.58 9.04 14.41
CA ASP A 75 -17.80 10.45 14.06
C ASP A 75 -16.54 11.27 14.34
N GLY A 76 -16.20 12.14 13.39
CA GLY A 76 -14.95 12.89 13.41
C GLY A 76 -13.69 12.07 13.08
N SER A 77 -13.81 10.84 12.57
CA SER A 77 -12.65 10.12 12.03
C SER A 77 -12.11 10.80 10.79
N ILE A 78 -10.78 10.93 10.72
CA ILE A 78 -10.03 11.43 9.55
C ILE A 78 -10.35 10.57 8.31
N THR A 79 -10.68 9.29 8.49
CA THR A 79 -10.90 8.32 7.41
C THR A 79 -12.28 8.39 6.74
N ASN A 80 -13.22 9.20 7.24
CA ASN A 80 -14.59 9.19 6.71
C ASN A 80 -14.72 9.88 5.34
N ILE A 81 -13.80 10.78 5.00
CA ILE A 81 -13.79 11.52 3.73
C ILE A 81 -12.36 11.53 3.19
N VAL A 82 -12.14 10.89 2.06
CA VAL A 82 -10.85 10.94 1.36
C VAL A 82 -10.70 12.30 0.69
N LYS A 83 -9.74 13.10 1.16
CA LYS A 83 -9.40 14.41 0.62
C LYS A 83 -8.24 14.32 -0.38
N GLU A 84 -7.99 15.41 -1.10
CA GLU A 84 -6.87 15.52 -2.04
C GLU A 84 -5.53 15.19 -1.39
N LYS A 85 -5.29 15.67 -0.15
CA LYS A 85 -4.07 15.38 0.61
C LYS A 85 -3.86 13.88 0.86
N ASN A 86 -4.93 13.11 1.11
CA ASN A 86 -4.80 11.66 1.29
C ASN A 86 -4.29 10.97 0.02
N VAL A 87 -4.79 11.40 -1.14
CA VAL A 87 -4.42 10.82 -2.44
C VAL A 87 -2.97 11.15 -2.78
N ILE A 88 -2.60 12.42 -2.68
CA ILE A 88 -1.25 12.87 -3.04
C ILE A 88 -0.18 12.33 -2.09
N ASP A 89 -0.48 12.22 -0.78
CA ASP A 89 0.48 11.70 0.20
C ASP A 89 0.73 10.19 0.03
N ILE A 90 -0.28 9.40 -0.37
CA ILE A 90 -0.06 7.99 -0.76
C ILE A 90 0.79 7.89 -2.02
N LEU A 91 0.55 8.72 -3.04
CA LEU A 91 1.36 8.74 -4.26
C LEU A 91 2.82 9.16 -3.95
N LYS A 92 3.03 10.13 -3.05
CA LYS A 92 4.36 10.52 -2.56
C LYS A 92 5.04 9.41 -1.79
N SER A 93 4.30 8.69 -0.95
CA SER A 93 4.80 7.51 -0.23
C SER A 93 5.29 6.43 -1.19
N ILE A 94 4.54 6.17 -2.27
CA ILE A 94 4.95 5.25 -3.34
C ILE A 94 6.22 5.76 -4.01
N LYS A 95 6.30 7.05 -4.33
CA LYS A 95 7.48 7.65 -4.97
C LYS A 95 8.73 7.49 -4.14
N GLU A 96 8.68 7.90 -2.88
CA GLU A 96 9.80 7.82 -1.94
C GLU A 96 10.17 6.37 -1.64
N GLY A 97 9.18 5.54 -1.36
CA GLY A 97 9.38 4.13 -1.06
C GLY A 97 9.94 3.30 -2.21
N MET A 98 9.80 3.77 -3.45
CA MET A 98 10.33 3.10 -4.65
C MET A 98 11.64 3.72 -5.18
N ALA A 99 12.15 4.80 -4.58
CA ALA A 99 13.31 5.54 -5.08
C ALA A 99 14.61 4.73 -5.14
N ASP A 100 14.77 3.78 -4.22
CA ASP A 100 15.94 2.90 -4.06
C ASP A 100 15.67 1.45 -4.50
N ASN A 101 14.53 1.19 -5.15
CA ASN A 101 14.04 -0.17 -5.39
C ASN A 101 14.98 -1.04 -6.24
N THR A 102 15.85 -0.43 -7.05
CA THR A 102 16.86 -1.12 -7.88
C THR A 102 18.04 -1.68 -7.07
N GLN A 103 18.22 -1.24 -5.82
CA GLN A 103 19.32 -1.67 -4.95
C GLN A 103 19.02 -3.02 -4.26
N TYR A 104 17.76 -3.47 -4.27
CA TYR A 104 17.33 -4.70 -3.61
C TYR A 104 17.35 -5.91 -4.53
N ASN A 105 17.49 -7.09 -3.92
CA ASN A 105 17.37 -8.35 -4.66
C ASN A 105 15.98 -8.52 -5.28
N ASN A 106 15.87 -9.41 -6.27
CA ASN A 106 14.64 -9.62 -7.05
C ASN A 106 13.40 -9.91 -6.19
N LYS A 107 13.55 -10.66 -5.08
CA LYS A 107 12.42 -11.06 -4.24
C LYS A 107 11.89 -9.90 -3.42
N LEU A 108 12.77 -9.15 -2.75
CA LEU A 108 12.37 -7.95 -2.01
C LEU A 108 11.83 -6.87 -2.95
N ARG A 109 12.45 -6.68 -4.12
CA ARG A 109 11.94 -5.78 -5.16
C ARG A 109 10.53 -6.16 -5.61
N GLN A 110 10.26 -7.44 -5.83
CA GLN A 110 8.92 -7.90 -6.18
C GLN A 110 7.93 -7.68 -5.01
N ALA A 111 8.34 -7.95 -3.78
CA ALA A 111 7.48 -7.72 -2.61
C ALA A 111 7.13 -6.24 -2.43
N LEU A 112 8.10 -5.32 -2.58
CA LEU A 112 7.85 -3.87 -2.55
C LEU A 112 6.86 -3.44 -3.64
N ASN A 113 6.99 -3.99 -4.85
CA ASN A 113 6.04 -3.73 -5.92
C ASN A 113 4.62 -4.22 -5.60
N ILE A 114 4.46 -5.38 -4.97
CA ILE A 114 3.15 -5.90 -4.55
C ILE A 114 2.56 -5.02 -3.44
N TYR A 115 3.37 -4.70 -2.43
CA TYR A 115 2.99 -3.83 -1.31
C TYR A 115 2.48 -2.47 -1.80
N PHE A 116 3.23 -1.81 -2.68
CA PHE A 116 2.82 -0.53 -3.23
C PHE A 116 1.71 -0.64 -4.27
N ALA A 117 1.53 -1.80 -4.93
CA ALA A 117 0.36 -2.03 -5.78
C ALA A 117 -0.95 -2.02 -4.97
N ILE A 118 -0.97 -2.59 -3.76
CA ILE A 118 -2.13 -2.51 -2.85
C ILE A 118 -2.43 -1.05 -2.51
N SER A 119 -1.42 -0.29 -2.11
CA SER A 119 -1.57 1.14 -1.79
C SER A 119 -2.05 1.96 -3.01
N TYR A 120 -1.48 1.70 -4.19
CA TYR A 120 -1.87 2.33 -5.45
C TYR A 120 -3.32 1.99 -5.83
N ILE A 121 -3.75 0.73 -5.71
CA ILE A 121 -5.11 0.30 -6.00
C ILE A 121 -6.11 0.95 -5.05
N SER A 122 -5.74 1.12 -3.77
CA SER A 122 -6.62 1.67 -2.73
C SER A 122 -7.11 3.10 -3.02
N ILE A 123 -6.31 3.90 -3.73
CA ILE A 123 -6.65 5.30 -4.03
C ILE A 123 -7.43 5.49 -5.34
N LEU A 124 -7.47 4.48 -6.22
CA LEU A 124 -8.09 4.62 -7.55
C LEU A 124 -9.56 5.07 -7.51
N PRO A 125 -10.40 4.61 -6.57
CA PRO A 125 -11.78 5.07 -6.48
C PRO A 125 -11.94 6.55 -6.09
N TYR A 126 -10.89 7.20 -5.60
CA TYR A 126 -10.96 8.55 -5.03
C TYR A 126 -10.21 9.59 -5.86
N VAL A 127 -9.38 9.17 -6.82
CA VAL A 127 -8.45 10.07 -7.52
C VAL A 127 -9.14 10.96 -8.57
N ASN A 128 -10.27 10.54 -9.16
CA ASN A 128 -10.87 11.22 -10.32
C ASN A 128 -11.29 12.67 -10.03
N GLN A 129 -11.79 12.95 -8.83
CA GLN A 129 -12.17 14.32 -8.42
C GLN A 129 -10.96 15.25 -8.23
N TYR A 130 -9.75 14.70 -8.18
CA TYR A 130 -8.50 15.44 -7.99
C TYR A 130 -7.54 15.33 -9.20
N ILE A 131 -8.04 14.84 -10.34
CA ILE A 131 -7.20 14.53 -11.50
C ILE A 131 -6.60 15.78 -12.19
N ASP A 132 -7.18 16.96 -11.94
CA ASP A 132 -6.69 18.24 -12.46
C ASP A 132 -5.45 18.74 -11.70
N ASN A 133 -5.17 18.22 -10.50
CA ASN A 133 -3.91 18.44 -9.83
C ASN A 133 -2.78 17.78 -10.63
N PHE A 134 -1.85 18.62 -11.11
CA PHE A 134 -0.74 18.18 -11.96
C PHE A 134 0.13 17.10 -11.32
N GLU A 135 0.49 17.25 -10.05
CA GLU A 135 1.34 16.30 -9.32
C GLU A 135 0.63 14.95 -9.12
N ILE A 136 -0.67 14.97 -8.76
CA ILE A 136 -1.47 13.74 -8.67
C ILE A 136 -1.50 13.01 -10.02
N LYS A 137 -1.78 13.75 -11.10
CA LYS A 137 -1.83 13.18 -12.45
C LYS A 137 -0.48 12.58 -12.84
N GLU A 138 0.61 13.32 -12.66
CA GLU A 138 1.95 12.85 -12.98
C GLU A 138 2.29 11.55 -12.26
N LEU A 139 2.16 11.54 -10.92
CA LEU A 139 2.48 10.37 -10.10
C LEU A 139 1.57 9.17 -10.39
N LEU A 140 0.26 9.41 -10.58
CA LEU A 140 -0.68 8.36 -10.95
C LEU A 140 -0.25 7.66 -12.24
N TYR A 141 0.09 8.42 -13.28
CA TYR A 141 0.51 7.83 -14.55
C TYR A 141 1.94 7.25 -14.49
N GLN A 142 2.84 7.82 -13.71
CA GLN A 142 4.19 7.29 -13.48
C GLN A 142 4.14 5.90 -12.84
N TYR A 143 3.29 5.70 -11.84
CA TYR A 143 3.23 4.45 -11.06
C TYR A 143 2.16 3.45 -11.56
N LYS A 144 1.48 3.73 -12.68
CA LYS A 144 0.48 2.81 -13.28
C LYS A 144 0.99 1.40 -13.53
N TYR A 145 2.31 1.21 -13.71
CA TYR A 145 2.92 -0.11 -13.92
C TYR A 145 2.69 -1.04 -12.73
N LEU A 146 2.48 -0.51 -11.51
CA LEU A 146 2.22 -1.31 -10.31
C LEU A 146 0.99 -2.21 -10.46
N LEU A 147 0.04 -1.85 -11.32
CA LEU A 147 -1.12 -2.68 -11.65
C LEU A 147 -0.75 -4.07 -12.19
N GLN A 148 0.45 -4.25 -12.76
CA GLN A 148 0.91 -5.57 -13.20
C GLN A 148 1.09 -6.56 -12.04
N TYR A 149 1.27 -6.08 -10.82
CA TYR A 149 1.45 -6.88 -9.61
C TYR A 149 0.12 -7.25 -8.92
N ALA A 150 -1.02 -6.72 -9.39
CA ALA A 150 -2.34 -7.05 -8.85
C ALA A 150 -2.63 -8.55 -8.84
N LYS A 151 -2.09 -9.29 -9.83
CA LYS A 151 -2.24 -10.76 -9.94
C LYS A 151 -1.67 -11.53 -8.74
N TYR A 152 -0.76 -10.94 -7.97
CA TYR A 152 -0.15 -11.55 -6.80
C TYR A 152 -0.88 -11.23 -5.48
N ILE A 153 -1.90 -10.39 -5.49
CA ILE A 153 -2.63 -9.99 -4.27
C ILE A 153 -3.71 -11.04 -3.97
N GLU A 154 -3.74 -11.63 -2.78
CA GLU A 154 -4.73 -12.67 -2.47
C GLU A 154 -6.15 -12.15 -2.28
N ASN A 155 -6.30 -10.94 -1.71
CA ASN A 155 -7.59 -10.30 -1.56
C ASN A 155 -8.28 -10.08 -2.90
N ARG A 156 -9.42 -10.77 -3.08
CA ARG A 156 -10.16 -10.84 -4.34
C ARG A 156 -10.63 -9.47 -4.82
N ALA A 157 -11.07 -8.60 -3.92
CA ALA A 157 -11.57 -7.27 -4.27
C ALA A 157 -10.43 -6.40 -4.81
N PHE A 158 -9.30 -6.33 -4.09
CA PHE A 158 -8.12 -5.58 -4.54
C PHE A 158 -7.52 -6.15 -5.82
N LYS A 159 -7.37 -7.49 -5.90
CA LYS A 159 -6.91 -8.21 -7.09
C LYS A 159 -7.77 -7.85 -8.30
N LEU A 160 -9.09 -7.93 -8.19
CA LEU A 160 -10.01 -7.62 -9.29
C LEU A 160 -9.95 -6.15 -9.70
N THR A 161 -10.00 -5.22 -8.74
CA THR A 161 -9.87 -3.77 -9.01
C THR A 161 -8.59 -3.47 -9.79
N GLY A 162 -7.46 -4.02 -9.35
CA GLY A 162 -6.18 -3.85 -10.03
C GLY A 162 -6.14 -4.45 -11.44
N LEU A 163 -6.69 -5.66 -11.63
CA LEU A 163 -6.74 -6.31 -12.95
C LEU A 163 -7.66 -5.56 -13.93
N VAL A 164 -8.82 -5.08 -13.48
CA VAL A 164 -9.73 -4.24 -14.27
C VAL A 164 -9.02 -2.94 -14.68
N ALA A 165 -8.33 -2.29 -13.73
CA ALA A 165 -7.57 -1.08 -14.01
C ALA A 165 -6.42 -1.30 -15.00
N LYS A 166 -5.77 -2.46 -14.93
CA LYS A 166 -4.73 -2.84 -15.89
C LYS A 166 -5.30 -3.04 -17.29
N LEU A 167 -6.46 -3.69 -17.39
CA LEU A 167 -7.07 -4.06 -18.67
C LEU A 167 -7.68 -2.86 -19.40
N PHE A 168 -8.50 -2.06 -18.71
CA PHE A 168 -9.23 -0.94 -19.32
C PHE A 168 -8.48 0.40 -19.25
N GLY A 169 -7.42 0.45 -18.45
CA GLY A 169 -6.60 1.64 -18.24
C GLY A 169 -7.15 2.61 -17.20
N ILE A 170 -6.23 3.37 -16.61
CA ILE A 170 -6.49 4.28 -15.47
C ILE A 170 -7.65 5.25 -15.73
N LYS A 171 -7.68 5.91 -16.90
CA LYS A 171 -8.67 6.96 -17.21
C LYS A 171 -10.12 6.46 -17.12
N PHE A 172 -10.37 5.22 -17.53
CA PHE A 172 -11.69 4.61 -17.44
C PHE A 172 -11.97 4.18 -15.99
N SER A 173 -11.00 3.50 -15.38
CA SER A 173 -11.17 2.88 -14.05
C SER A 173 -11.43 3.88 -12.93
N ILE A 174 -10.75 5.04 -12.93
CA ILE A 174 -10.94 6.06 -11.91
C ILE A 174 -12.34 6.70 -11.95
N LYS A 175 -13.05 6.59 -13.09
CA LYS A 175 -14.45 7.02 -13.21
C LYS A 175 -15.43 5.92 -12.81
N LEU A 176 -15.08 4.66 -13.10
CA LEU A 176 -15.90 3.49 -12.80
C LEU A 176 -15.94 3.16 -11.31
N PHE A 177 -14.78 3.07 -10.65
CA PHE A 177 -14.70 2.58 -9.27
C PHE A 177 -15.45 3.42 -8.22
N PRO A 178 -15.47 4.77 -8.26
CA PRO A 178 -16.30 5.54 -7.34
C PRO A 178 -17.79 5.21 -7.46
N VAL A 179 -18.27 4.81 -8.64
CA VAL A 179 -19.66 4.37 -8.84
C VAL A 179 -19.87 3.00 -8.21
N LEU A 180 -18.95 2.05 -8.41
CA LEU A 180 -19.04 0.71 -7.82
C LEU A 180 -19.03 0.75 -6.29
N LEU A 181 -18.23 1.62 -5.67
CA LEU A 181 -18.19 1.76 -4.20
C LEU A 181 -19.55 2.15 -3.58
N LYS A 182 -20.44 2.81 -4.33
CA LYS A 182 -21.78 3.16 -3.83
C LYS A 182 -22.68 1.94 -3.62
N PHE A 183 -22.41 0.83 -4.31
CA PHE A 183 -23.18 -0.41 -4.22
C PHE A 183 -22.66 -1.39 -3.17
N TYR A 184 -21.52 -1.09 -2.54
CA TYR A 184 -20.86 -1.94 -1.53
C TYR A 184 -20.93 -1.36 -0.11
N LYS A 185 -21.77 -0.35 0.13
CA LYS A 185 -22.05 0.21 1.45
C LYS A 185 -23.20 -0.51 2.14
#